data_AF-A0A9P9H0Y2-F1
#
_entry.id   AF-A0A9P9H0Y2-F1
#
_cell.length_a   1.000
_cell.length_b   1.000
_cell.length_c   1.000
_cell.angle_alpha   90.00
_cell.angle_beta   90.00
_cell.angle_gamma   90.00
#
_symmetry.space_group_name_H-M   'P 1'
#
loop_
_entity.id
_entity.type
_entity.pdbx_description
1 polymer ?
#
loop_
_entity_poly.entity_id
_entity_poly.type
_entity_poly.pdbx_seq_one_letter_code
_entity_poly.pdbx_strand_id
1 'polypeptide(L)'
;MLSLPQEIICMIAKECSLSEQATLARTCHLMYGICNTILYRNDIENHDSSSVFYAIVWCFSEAITMKTLALAKAGGAKFRVCRDMCKQHTWFIYDAQTTLHSPIHLAARRGLDCVVSFLIEEGISPDGPPGVYRTPLMEAIFNRRELTSILLVHRGASTSFQQLQFEALSSAIQHDLPLLTRFIAESKSLDVNADIGYGTTALDLAVRHRKSRVVPVLLSLGADGVAATLRFCRSHAFASLSWLLEAGSSTLRNSLRLQDLLDLTVNVVLQRVSPTQKNSQVVLLGRLIDMINWARLGETRMSKGDLKYFLDVLLHSVVSLTRAERPLALLLLRRGARIWAGSLMQLLGIFNSSAFIRNTGRCVRRHPRILESFDIIHTYYSTLPPQERVLVEDYFIDSVPDHVIRLMHDLKVNELPLTVGGIRGLEALERTQPVADAVPISMS
;
A
#
# COMPACT_ATOMS: atom_id res chain seq x y z
N MET A 1 20.45 -51.40 41.20
CA MET A 1 20.01 -50.02 40.85
C MET A 1 18.51 -49.92 40.62
N LEU A 2 17.88 -50.82 39.85
CA LEU A 2 16.42 -50.78 39.58
C LEU A 2 15.51 -51.17 40.77
N SER A 3 16.07 -51.72 41.85
CA SER A 3 15.36 -52.09 43.09
C SER A 3 15.60 -51.12 44.25
N LEU A 4 16.36 -50.05 44.03
CA LEU A 4 16.64 -49.07 45.07
C LEU A 4 15.45 -48.09 45.22
N PRO A 5 15.10 -47.67 46.44
CA PRO A 5 14.16 -46.58 46.67
C PRO A 5 14.56 -45.32 45.91
N GLN A 6 13.57 -44.56 45.43
CA GLN A 6 13.79 -43.35 44.64
C GLN A 6 14.66 -42.34 45.40
N GLU A 7 14.54 -42.28 46.72
CA GLU A 7 15.30 -41.41 47.61
C GLU A 7 16.79 -41.71 47.57
N ILE A 8 17.16 -43.00 47.56
CA ILE A 8 18.56 -43.44 47.52
C ILE A 8 19.16 -43.14 46.15
N ILE A 9 18.40 -43.38 45.07
CA ILE A 9 18.82 -43.04 43.71
C ILE A 9 19.05 -41.52 43.58
N CYS A 10 18.16 -40.71 44.15
CA CYS A 10 18.31 -39.25 44.19
C CYS A 10 19.55 -38.80 44.97
N MET A 11 19.89 -39.46 46.09
CA MET A 11 21.11 -39.15 46.84
C MET A 11 22.36 -39.48 46.02
N ILE A 12 22.42 -40.66 45.41
CA ILE A 12 23.55 -41.05 44.56
C ILE A 12 23.72 -40.07 43.39
N ALA A 13 22.63 -39.74 42.70
CA ALA A 13 22.66 -38.83 41.56
C ALA A 13 23.13 -37.42 41.96
N LYS A 14 22.80 -36.93 43.17
CA LYS A 14 23.27 -35.62 43.65
C LYS A 14 24.78 -35.58 43.93
N GLU A 15 25.36 -36.69 44.36
CA GLU A 15 26.80 -36.79 44.65
C GLU A 15 27.66 -37.04 43.38
N CYS A 16 27.04 -37.47 42.27
CA CYS A 16 27.72 -37.66 41.00
C CYS A 16 28.13 -36.34 40.32
N SER A 17 29.19 -36.38 39.51
CA SER A 17 29.58 -35.24 38.66
C SER A 17 28.53 -34.94 37.58
N LEU A 18 28.57 -33.73 37.00
CA LEU A 18 27.61 -33.29 35.96
C LEU A 18 27.54 -34.25 34.76
N SER A 19 28.68 -34.76 34.30
CA SER A 19 28.72 -35.72 33.20
C SER A 19 28.12 -37.07 33.59
N GLU A 20 28.35 -37.52 34.81
CA GLU A 20 27.86 -38.81 35.33
C GLU A 20 26.35 -38.78 35.57
N GLN A 21 25.80 -37.63 35.99
CA GLN A 21 24.35 -37.46 36.09
C GLN A 21 23.68 -37.56 34.72
N ALA A 22 24.28 -36.97 33.68
CA ALA A 22 23.76 -37.04 32.33
C ALA A 22 23.85 -38.46 31.76
N THR A 23 24.95 -39.19 32.02
CA THR A 23 25.07 -40.59 31.61
C THR A 23 24.09 -41.49 32.37
N LEU A 24 23.93 -41.30 33.68
CA LEU A 24 22.98 -42.03 34.52
C LEU A 24 21.55 -41.85 34.01
N ALA A 25 21.14 -40.62 33.70
CA ALA A 25 19.81 -40.32 33.14
C ALA A 25 19.56 -41.00 31.78
N ARG A 26 20.60 -41.25 30.99
CA ARG A 26 20.50 -41.91 29.67
C ARG A 26 20.41 -43.44 29.74
N THR A 27 20.66 -44.04 30.90
CA THR A 27 20.73 -45.51 31.01
C THR A 27 19.38 -46.21 30.88
N CYS A 28 18.30 -45.65 31.44
CA CYS A 28 16.95 -46.21 31.31
C CYS A 28 15.85 -45.17 31.60
N HIS A 29 14.61 -45.47 31.21
CA HIS A 29 13.46 -44.56 31.37
C HIS A 29 13.15 -44.20 32.84
N LEU A 30 13.35 -45.13 33.78
CA LEU A 30 13.16 -44.87 35.21
C LEU A 30 14.18 -43.85 35.72
N MET A 31 15.46 -44.07 35.38
CA MET A 31 16.55 -43.15 35.75
C MET A 31 16.40 -41.80 35.06
N TYR A 32 15.94 -41.78 33.81
CA TYR A 32 15.62 -40.54 33.10
C TYR A 32 14.55 -39.73 33.87
N GLY A 33 13.45 -40.36 34.28
CA GLY A 33 12.39 -39.70 35.05
C GLY A 33 12.89 -39.10 36.36
N ILE A 34 13.68 -39.86 37.13
CA ILE A 34 14.20 -39.45 38.43
C ILE A 34 15.27 -38.36 38.29
N CYS A 35 16.26 -38.58 37.42
CA CYS A 35 17.43 -37.71 37.29
C CYS A 35 17.12 -36.41 36.56
N ASN A 36 16.06 -36.31 35.75
CA ASN A 36 15.72 -35.07 35.03
C ASN A 36 15.57 -33.87 35.96
N THR A 37 14.87 -34.03 37.09
CA THR A 37 14.70 -32.93 38.06
C THR A 37 16.03 -32.46 38.66
N ILE A 38 16.97 -33.38 38.84
CA ILE A 38 18.34 -33.12 39.32
C ILE A 38 19.14 -32.41 38.23
N LEU A 39 19.06 -32.87 36.98
CA LEU A 39 19.71 -32.23 35.84
C LEU A 39 19.24 -30.79 35.64
N TYR A 40 17.94 -30.52 35.75
CA TYR A 40 17.41 -29.16 35.68
C TYR A 40 17.81 -28.29 36.88
N ARG A 41 17.89 -28.85 38.10
CA ARG A 41 18.45 -28.13 39.26
C ARG A 41 19.91 -27.74 39.02
N ASN A 42 20.70 -28.64 38.45
CA ASN A 42 22.11 -28.36 38.17
C ASN A 42 22.30 -27.38 37.01
N ASP A 43 21.39 -27.38 36.03
CA ASP A 43 21.34 -26.36 34.97
C ASP A 43 20.99 -24.97 35.52
N ILE A 44 20.14 -24.89 36.56
CA ILE A 44 19.85 -23.63 37.25
C ILE A 44 21.10 -23.10 37.97
N GLU A 45 21.82 -23.98 38.68
CA GLU A 45 22.99 -23.59 39.47
C GLU A 45 24.21 -23.24 38.62
N ASN A 46 24.44 -23.96 37.51
CA ASN A 46 25.67 -23.83 36.73
C ASN A 46 25.50 -23.06 35.41
N HIS A 47 24.28 -22.96 34.88
CA HIS A 47 24.01 -22.44 33.54
C HIS A 47 22.82 -21.48 33.47
N ASP A 48 22.39 -20.89 34.59
CA ASP A 48 21.29 -19.91 34.66
C ASP A 48 19.99 -20.36 33.97
N SER A 49 19.70 -21.67 34.02
CA SER A 49 18.53 -22.28 33.35
C SER A 49 18.59 -22.21 31.81
N SER A 50 19.78 -22.32 31.21
CA SER A 50 19.96 -22.33 29.74
C SER A 50 19.12 -23.40 29.04
N SER A 51 18.79 -24.50 29.72
CA SER A 51 17.90 -25.53 29.20
C SER A 51 16.49 -25.03 28.83
N VAL A 52 16.00 -23.97 29.50
CA VAL A 52 14.73 -23.30 29.16
C VAL A 52 14.81 -22.69 27.77
N PHE A 53 15.92 -22.00 27.46
CA PHE A 53 16.14 -21.42 26.14
C PHE A 53 16.30 -22.52 25.10
N TYR A 54 17.04 -23.59 25.38
CA TYR A 54 17.17 -24.72 24.46
C TYR A 54 15.80 -25.36 24.14
N ALA A 55 14.95 -25.57 25.14
CA ALA A 55 13.61 -26.13 24.94
C ALA A 55 12.70 -25.22 24.09
N ILE A 56 12.85 -23.89 24.21
CA ILE A 56 12.13 -22.91 23.41
C ILE A 56 12.74 -22.79 22.00
N VAL A 57 14.06 -22.85 21.83
CA VAL A 57 14.79 -22.77 20.54
C VAL A 57 14.64 -24.05 19.69
N TRP A 58 14.53 -25.20 20.33
CA TRP A 58 14.38 -26.49 19.65
C TRP A 58 13.01 -27.12 19.93
N CYS A 59 11.98 -26.29 20.09
CA CYS A 59 10.61 -26.77 20.25
C CYS A 59 10.17 -27.56 19.01
N PHE A 60 10.22 -28.89 19.10
CA PHE A 60 9.69 -29.84 18.11
C PHE A 60 8.21 -30.19 18.39
N SER A 61 7.80 -30.12 19.66
CA SER A 61 6.45 -30.39 20.13
C SER A 61 6.16 -29.57 21.36
N GLU A 62 5.02 -28.88 21.36
CA GLU A 62 4.59 -28.02 22.46
C GLU A 62 4.44 -28.80 23.78
N ALA A 63 3.93 -30.03 23.73
CA ALA A 63 3.77 -30.89 24.90
C ALA A 63 5.12 -31.23 25.55
N ILE A 64 6.17 -31.46 24.75
CA ILE A 64 7.52 -31.74 25.24
C ILE A 64 8.10 -30.48 25.89
N THR A 65 8.00 -29.33 25.22
CA THR A 65 8.49 -28.05 25.75
C THR A 65 7.76 -27.65 27.04
N MET A 66 6.46 -27.87 27.13
CA MET A 66 5.70 -27.64 28.37
C MET A 66 6.13 -28.57 29.49
N LYS A 67 6.41 -29.84 29.18
CA LYS A 67 6.92 -30.80 30.16
C LYS A 67 8.32 -30.42 30.66
N THR A 68 9.21 -29.96 29.77
CA THR A 68 10.55 -29.51 30.18
C THR A 68 10.47 -28.23 31.00
N LEU A 69 9.59 -27.28 30.68
CA LEU A 69 9.35 -26.08 31.47
C LEU A 69 8.78 -26.41 32.86
N ALA A 70 7.84 -27.35 32.96
CA ALA A 70 7.32 -27.82 34.24
C ALA A 70 8.40 -28.49 35.10
N LEU A 71 9.30 -29.27 34.49
CA LEU A 71 10.45 -29.88 35.18
C LEU A 71 11.48 -28.83 35.61
N ALA A 72 11.76 -27.83 34.77
CA ALA A 72 12.63 -26.71 35.11
C ALA A 72 12.07 -25.91 36.29
N LYS A 73 10.75 -25.65 36.29
CA LYS A 73 10.04 -25.05 37.43
C LYS A 73 10.20 -25.89 38.70
N ALA A 74 9.96 -27.20 38.62
CA ALA A 74 10.14 -28.12 39.75
C ALA A 74 11.59 -28.16 40.27
N GLY A 75 12.57 -27.94 39.38
CA GLY A 75 13.98 -27.77 39.72
C GLY A 75 14.31 -26.47 40.45
N GLY A 76 13.43 -25.47 40.39
CA GLY A 76 13.60 -24.15 41.02
C GLY A 76 13.92 -23.00 40.05
N ALA A 77 13.68 -23.18 38.74
CA ALA A 77 14.02 -22.18 37.73
C ALA A 77 13.24 -20.89 37.93
N LYS A 78 13.96 -19.77 38.06
CA LYS A 78 13.36 -18.43 38.13
C LYS A 78 13.33 -17.81 36.74
N PHE A 79 12.24 -18.03 36.00
CA PHE A 79 12.08 -17.58 34.60
C PHE A 79 12.31 -16.08 34.35
N ARG A 80 12.24 -15.24 35.40
CA ARG A 80 12.55 -13.80 35.32
C ARG A 80 14.05 -13.49 35.16
N VAL A 81 14.93 -14.37 35.64
CA VAL A 81 16.39 -14.14 35.72
C VAL A 81 17.18 -15.06 34.78
N CYS A 82 16.52 -16.04 34.16
CA CYS A 82 17.18 -17.01 33.28
C CYS A 82 17.97 -16.31 32.16
N ARG A 83 19.18 -16.82 31.90
CA ARG A 83 20.05 -16.35 30.82
C ARG A 83 20.48 -17.51 29.95
N ASP A 84 20.57 -17.26 28.66
CA ASP A 84 21.13 -18.22 27.71
C ASP A 84 22.66 -18.09 27.71
N MET A 85 23.33 -18.99 28.43
CA MET A 85 24.80 -19.06 28.48
C MET A 85 25.39 -19.85 27.30
N CYS A 86 24.54 -20.56 26.55
CA CYS A 86 24.93 -21.37 25.41
C CYS A 86 24.98 -20.51 24.12
N LYS A 87 26.19 -20.10 23.72
CA LYS A 87 26.43 -19.35 22.46
C LYS A 87 26.28 -20.18 21.16
N GLN A 88 25.75 -21.40 21.25
CA GLN A 88 25.79 -22.40 20.16
C GLN A 88 24.47 -22.57 19.40
N HIS A 89 23.42 -21.77 19.66
CA HIS A 89 22.22 -21.88 18.82
C HIS A 89 22.55 -21.42 17.37
N THR A 90 21.67 -21.68 16.41
CA THR A 90 21.92 -21.34 15.00
C THR A 90 21.91 -19.83 14.75
N TRP A 91 22.84 -19.32 13.91
CA TRP A 91 23.03 -17.88 13.65
C TRP A 91 21.76 -17.13 13.18
N PHE A 92 20.82 -17.82 12.51
CA PHE A 92 19.53 -17.26 12.07
C PHE A 92 18.63 -16.77 13.23
N ILE A 93 18.91 -17.19 14.47
CA ILE A 93 18.18 -16.77 15.68
C ILE A 93 18.92 -15.63 16.40
N TYR A 94 20.21 -15.43 16.08
CA TYR A 94 21.09 -14.39 16.63
C TYR A 94 21.22 -13.22 15.66
N ASP A 95 20.29 -12.27 15.73
CA ASP A 95 20.65 -10.90 15.36
C ASP A 95 21.31 -10.24 16.57
N ALA A 96 22.43 -9.55 16.34
CA ALA A 96 23.35 -9.08 17.37
C ALA A 96 22.79 -7.97 18.27
N GLN A 97 21.59 -7.46 17.98
CA GLN A 97 20.90 -6.44 18.77
C GLN A 97 19.72 -7.04 19.55
N THR A 98 20.05 -7.62 20.72
CA THR A 98 19.29 -7.53 21.98
C THR A 98 17.88 -8.11 22.08
N THR A 99 17.72 -9.44 22.16
CA THR A 99 16.47 -10.07 22.65
C THR A 99 16.61 -11.43 23.36
N LEU A 100 17.79 -12.06 23.38
CA LEU A 100 17.97 -13.41 23.92
C LEU A 100 18.02 -13.49 25.45
N HIS A 101 17.87 -12.36 26.16
CA HIS A 101 17.98 -12.33 27.62
C HIS A 101 16.71 -12.76 28.36
N SER A 102 15.64 -13.16 27.67
CA SER A 102 14.39 -13.49 28.33
C SER A 102 13.57 -14.56 27.60
N PRO A 103 13.07 -15.58 28.33
CA PRO A 103 12.34 -16.69 27.72
C PRO A 103 11.02 -16.24 27.08
N ILE A 104 10.34 -15.21 27.62
CA ILE A 104 9.07 -14.71 27.06
C ILE A 104 9.27 -14.01 25.71
N HIS A 105 10.37 -13.28 25.53
CA HIS A 105 10.69 -12.63 24.25
C HIS A 105 10.95 -13.66 23.16
N LEU A 106 11.71 -14.71 23.49
CA LEU A 106 12.00 -15.80 22.56
C LEU A 106 10.72 -16.59 22.22
N ALA A 107 9.88 -16.89 23.22
CA ALA A 107 8.59 -17.55 23.00
C ALA A 107 7.66 -16.70 22.12
N ALA A 108 7.62 -15.39 22.33
CA ALA A 108 6.83 -14.45 21.53
C ALA A 108 7.31 -14.35 20.07
N ARG A 109 8.63 -14.25 19.84
CA ARG A 109 9.26 -14.29 18.52
C ARG A 109 8.89 -15.55 17.74
N ARG A 110 8.86 -16.70 18.43
CA ARG A 110 8.52 -18.00 17.84
C ARG A 110 7.02 -18.23 17.67
N GLY A 111 6.19 -17.49 18.39
CA GLY A 111 4.75 -17.64 18.41
C GLY A 111 4.27 -18.85 19.20
N LEU A 112 4.90 -19.14 20.34
CA LEU A 112 4.56 -20.27 21.20
C LEU A 112 3.53 -19.83 22.25
N ASP A 113 2.26 -19.77 21.87
CA ASP A 113 1.16 -19.20 22.67
C ASP A 113 1.04 -19.82 24.07
N CYS A 114 1.17 -21.15 24.17
CA CYS A 114 1.06 -21.87 25.43
C CYS A 114 2.28 -21.64 26.33
N VAL A 115 3.47 -21.51 25.75
CA VAL A 115 4.69 -21.17 26.50
C VAL A 115 4.59 -19.72 27.00
N VAL A 116 4.11 -18.79 26.17
CA VAL A 116 3.87 -17.40 26.60
C VAL A 116 2.85 -17.35 27.74
N SER A 117 1.75 -18.09 27.63
CA SER A 117 0.73 -18.17 28.67
C SER A 117 1.30 -18.70 29.99
N PHE A 118 2.05 -19.80 29.93
CA PHE A 118 2.73 -20.40 31.08
C PHE A 118 3.69 -19.41 31.74
N LEU A 119 4.55 -18.76 30.96
CA LEU A 119 5.53 -17.81 31.49
C LEU A 119 4.87 -16.61 32.20
N ILE A 120 3.72 -16.14 31.68
CA ILE A 120 2.92 -15.08 32.33
C ILE A 120 2.28 -15.59 33.62
N GLU A 121 1.77 -16.84 33.64
CA GLU A 121 1.21 -17.49 34.84
C GLU A 121 2.26 -17.71 35.93
N GLU A 122 3.52 -17.93 35.56
CA GLU A 122 4.68 -17.93 36.47
C GLU A 122 5.08 -16.52 36.96
N GLY A 123 4.28 -15.51 36.65
CA GLY A 123 4.44 -14.14 37.10
C GLY A 123 5.47 -13.34 36.33
N ILE A 124 5.87 -13.75 35.12
CA ILE A 124 6.65 -12.87 34.24
C ILE A 124 5.72 -11.77 33.71
N SER A 125 6.18 -10.52 33.75
CA SER A 125 5.43 -9.41 33.14
C SER A 125 5.18 -9.70 31.66
N PRO A 126 4.00 -9.42 31.10
CA PRO A 126 3.73 -9.54 29.66
C PRO A 126 4.66 -8.64 28.82
N ASP A 127 5.24 -7.59 29.42
CA ASP A 127 6.24 -6.73 28.80
C ASP A 127 7.68 -7.24 28.93
N GLY A 128 7.84 -8.40 29.59
CA GLY A 128 9.14 -8.97 29.90
C GLY A 128 9.94 -8.17 30.94
N PRO A 129 11.20 -8.55 31.16
CA PRO A 129 12.09 -7.86 32.09
C PRO A 129 12.54 -6.48 31.58
N PRO A 130 12.84 -5.52 32.48
CA PRO A 130 13.34 -4.21 32.11
C PRO A 130 14.73 -4.30 31.46
N GLY A 131 15.06 -3.31 30.61
CA GLY A 131 16.37 -3.22 29.94
C GLY A 131 16.47 -3.97 28.60
N VAL A 132 15.38 -4.57 28.13
CA VAL A 132 15.29 -5.12 26.77
C VAL A 132 14.74 -4.05 25.82
N TYR A 133 15.34 -3.91 24.63
CA TYR A 133 15.01 -2.85 23.67
C TYR A 133 13.60 -2.99 23.06
N ARG A 134 13.14 -4.21 22.80
CA ARG A 134 11.80 -4.50 22.26
C ARG A 134 11.01 -5.32 23.26
N THR A 135 9.74 -4.99 23.45
CA THR A 135 8.82 -5.79 24.27
C THR A 135 8.49 -7.14 23.60
N PRO A 136 8.01 -8.15 24.36
CA PRO A 136 7.54 -9.41 23.79
C PRO A 136 6.46 -9.20 22.72
N LEU A 137 5.59 -8.20 22.90
CA LEU A 137 4.57 -7.85 21.92
C LEU A 137 5.19 -7.41 20.59
N MET A 138 6.19 -6.52 20.63
CA MET A 138 6.86 -6.07 19.41
C MET A 138 7.60 -7.22 18.72
N GLU A 139 8.23 -8.13 19.49
CA GLU A 139 8.84 -9.33 18.92
C GLU A 139 7.83 -10.24 18.22
N ALA A 140 6.65 -10.45 18.79
CA ALA A 140 5.58 -11.19 18.15
C ALA A 140 5.13 -10.51 16.84
N ILE A 141 4.97 -9.18 16.83
CA ILE A 141 4.55 -8.39 15.66
C ILE A 141 5.59 -8.46 14.53
N PHE A 142 6.87 -8.21 14.83
CA PHE A 142 7.97 -8.25 13.84
C PHE A 142 8.06 -9.62 13.17
N ASN A 143 7.82 -10.69 13.94
CA ASN A 143 7.84 -12.07 13.46
C ASN A 143 6.48 -12.58 12.98
N ARG A 144 5.48 -11.69 12.83
CA ARG A 144 4.13 -11.97 12.31
C ARG A 144 3.39 -13.07 13.08
N ARG A 145 3.60 -13.14 14.39
CA ARG A 145 2.94 -14.07 15.33
C ARG A 145 1.66 -13.43 15.83
N GLU A 146 0.65 -13.44 14.98
CA GLU A 146 -0.59 -12.68 15.19
C GLU A 146 -1.37 -13.13 16.44
N LEU A 147 -1.57 -14.44 16.62
CA LEU A 147 -2.26 -15.00 17.79
C LEU A 147 -1.52 -14.71 19.10
N THR A 148 -0.20 -14.84 19.09
CA THR A 148 0.66 -14.53 20.23
C THR A 148 0.62 -13.05 20.59
N SER A 149 0.57 -12.18 19.58
CA SER A 149 0.42 -10.74 19.78
C SER A 149 -0.92 -10.42 20.46
N ILE A 150 -2.02 -11.03 19.98
CA ILE A 150 -3.35 -10.87 20.58
C ILE A 150 -3.34 -11.37 22.03
N LEU A 151 -2.75 -12.54 22.29
CA LEU A 151 -2.59 -13.09 23.63
C LEU A 151 -1.85 -12.11 24.55
N LEU A 152 -0.72 -11.54 24.10
CA LEU A 152 0.05 -10.60 24.90
C LEU A 152 -0.73 -9.32 25.23
N VAL A 153 -1.46 -8.76 24.25
CA VAL A 153 -2.33 -7.58 24.50
C VAL A 153 -3.46 -7.95 25.47
N HIS A 154 -4.09 -9.11 25.30
CA HIS A 154 -5.14 -9.61 26.21
C HIS A 154 -4.62 -9.84 27.63
N ARG A 155 -3.37 -10.28 27.78
CA ARG A 155 -2.70 -10.51 29.08
C ARG A 155 -2.12 -9.23 29.70
N GLY A 156 -2.39 -8.07 29.12
CA GLY A 156 -2.06 -6.77 29.71
C GLY A 156 -0.66 -6.22 29.36
N ALA A 157 -0.05 -6.64 28.24
CA ALA A 157 1.14 -5.97 27.71
C ALA A 157 0.89 -4.45 27.59
N SER A 158 1.81 -3.62 28.08
CA SER A 158 1.66 -2.17 28.26
C SER A 158 1.47 -1.44 26.94
N THR A 159 0.23 -1.44 26.51
CA THR A 159 -0.36 -0.50 25.55
C THR A 159 -1.22 0.53 26.31
N SER A 160 -0.93 0.73 27.61
CA SER A 160 -1.72 1.59 28.51
C SER A 160 -1.61 3.07 28.16
N PHE A 161 -0.44 3.49 27.67
CA PHE A 161 -0.24 4.83 27.14
C PHE A 161 -0.64 4.87 25.66
N GLN A 162 -1.31 5.95 25.28
CA GLN A 162 -1.81 6.16 23.92
C GLN A 162 -0.69 6.07 22.86
N GLN A 163 0.51 6.55 23.16
CA GLN A 163 1.66 6.48 22.25
C GLN A 163 2.10 5.04 21.96
N LEU A 164 2.23 4.20 22.98
CA LEU A 164 2.58 2.77 22.84
C LEU A 164 1.47 1.98 22.13
N GLN A 165 0.21 2.38 22.33
CA GLN A 165 -0.91 1.78 21.61
C GLN A 165 -0.88 2.11 20.12
N PHE A 166 -0.61 3.37 19.75
CA PHE A 166 -0.43 3.76 18.35
C PHE A 166 0.81 3.13 17.72
N GLU A 167 1.90 2.94 18.48
CA GLU A 167 3.08 2.21 18.03
C GLU A 167 2.76 0.73 17.73
N ALA A 168 2.03 0.06 18.64
CA ALA A 168 1.59 -1.32 18.43
C ALA A 168 0.62 -1.43 17.23
N LEU A 169 -0.34 -0.52 17.11
CA LEU A 169 -1.28 -0.49 15.99
C LEU A 169 -0.57 -0.20 14.67
N SER A 170 0.30 0.81 14.60
CA SER A 170 1.05 1.14 13.39
C SER A 170 1.95 -0.02 12.97
N SER A 171 2.62 -0.68 13.92
CA SER A 171 3.43 -1.88 13.66
C SER A 171 2.58 -3.05 13.16
N ALA A 172 1.41 -3.30 13.76
CA ALA A 172 0.47 -4.32 13.31
C ALA A 172 0.03 -4.09 11.85
N ILE A 173 -0.26 -2.84 11.50
CA ILE A 173 -0.60 -2.45 10.12
C ILE A 173 0.60 -2.66 9.20
N GLN A 174 1.80 -2.18 9.54
CA GLN A 174 3.00 -2.35 8.72
C GLN A 174 3.36 -3.82 8.45
N HIS A 175 3.06 -4.72 9.39
CA HIS A 175 3.31 -6.15 9.25
C HIS A 175 2.13 -6.95 8.63
N ASP A 176 1.04 -6.28 8.24
CA ASP A 176 -0.17 -6.87 7.63
C ASP A 176 -0.89 -7.86 8.56
N LEU A 177 -1.11 -7.47 9.81
CA LEU A 177 -1.75 -8.28 10.87
C LEU A 177 -3.21 -7.83 11.11
N PRO A 178 -4.20 -8.33 10.33
CA PRO A 178 -5.60 -7.87 10.37
C PRO A 178 -6.33 -8.19 11.68
N LEU A 179 -6.15 -9.39 12.25
CA LEU A 179 -6.79 -9.80 13.50
C LEU A 179 -6.26 -8.99 14.68
N LEU A 180 -4.95 -8.75 14.73
CA LEU A 180 -4.35 -7.91 15.76
C LEU A 180 -4.81 -6.46 15.64
N THR A 181 -4.86 -5.93 14.40
CA THR A 181 -5.35 -4.56 14.15
C THR A 181 -6.79 -4.41 14.65
N ARG A 182 -7.66 -5.38 14.33
CA ARG A 182 -9.03 -5.41 14.82
C ARG A 182 -9.11 -5.44 16.34
N PHE A 183 -8.34 -6.35 16.95
CA PHE A 183 -8.32 -6.52 18.39
C PHE A 183 -7.88 -5.25 19.11
N ILE A 184 -6.82 -4.57 18.65
CA ILE A 184 -6.33 -3.33 19.27
C ILE A 184 -7.36 -2.19 19.11
N ALA A 185 -8.03 -2.10 17.96
CA ALA A 185 -9.07 -1.09 17.72
C ALA A 185 -10.31 -1.29 18.61
N GLU A 186 -10.80 -2.54 18.74
CA GLU A 186 -11.99 -2.88 19.51
C GLU A 186 -11.74 -2.86 21.03
N SER A 187 -10.60 -3.37 21.49
CA SER A 187 -10.33 -3.59 22.94
C SER A 187 -10.18 -2.32 23.78
N LYS A 188 -10.01 -1.15 23.17
CA LYS A 188 -9.58 0.07 23.87
C LYS A 188 -10.28 1.36 23.43
N SER A 189 -11.46 1.26 22.82
CA SER A 189 -12.25 2.41 22.35
C SER A 189 -11.42 3.41 21.55
N LEU A 190 -10.49 2.90 20.72
CA LEU A 190 -9.63 3.76 19.94
C LEU A 190 -10.43 4.35 18.79
N ASP A 191 -10.37 5.67 18.61
CA ASP A 191 -10.92 6.28 17.40
C ASP A 191 -10.07 5.83 16.21
N VAL A 192 -10.67 5.01 15.33
CA VAL A 192 -10.04 4.47 14.11
C VAL A 192 -9.61 5.59 13.15
N ASN A 193 -10.24 6.76 13.28
CA ASN A 193 -9.95 7.95 12.47
C ASN A 193 -8.97 8.92 13.14
N ALA A 194 -8.48 8.62 14.35
CA ALA A 194 -7.50 9.43 15.03
C ALA A 194 -6.18 9.53 14.25
N ASP A 195 -5.48 10.63 14.45
CA ASP A 195 -4.10 10.78 14.00
C ASP A 195 -3.20 9.88 14.85
N ILE A 196 -2.65 8.84 14.23
CA ILE A 196 -1.71 7.91 14.84
C ILE A 196 -0.26 8.45 14.79
N GLY A 197 -0.06 9.65 14.22
CA GLY A 197 1.20 10.39 14.19
C GLY A 197 1.45 11.07 12.83
N TYR A 198 1.97 12.30 12.86
CA TYR A 198 2.32 13.08 11.66
C TYR A 198 1.14 13.34 10.70
N GLY A 199 -0.08 13.54 11.21
CA GLY A 199 -1.26 13.76 10.38
C GLY A 199 -1.69 12.52 9.58
N THR A 200 -1.39 11.32 10.10
CA THR A 200 -1.63 10.04 9.44
C THR A 200 -2.70 9.28 10.18
N THR A 201 -3.75 8.85 9.48
CA THR A 201 -4.72 7.89 10.06
C THR A 201 -4.24 6.44 9.87
N ALA A 202 -4.81 5.51 10.64
CA ALA A 202 -4.55 4.08 10.47
C ALA A 202 -4.79 3.60 9.02
N LEU A 203 -5.88 4.08 8.39
CA LEU A 203 -6.21 3.75 7.01
C LEU A 203 -5.16 4.30 6.03
N ASP A 204 -4.68 5.53 6.25
CA ASP A 204 -3.66 6.13 5.39
C ASP A 204 -2.34 5.35 5.43
N LEU A 205 -1.97 4.85 6.62
CA LEU A 205 -0.77 4.02 6.81
C LEU A 205 -0.93 2.67 6.09
N ALA A 206 -2.07 2.01 6.25
CA ALA A 206 -2.37 0.74 5.58
C ALA A 206 -2.27 0.86 4.04
N VAL A 207 -2.76 1.97 3.49
CA VAL A 207 -2.70 2.25 2.05
C VAL A 207 -1.27 2.55 1.59
N ARG A 208 -0.51 3.36 2.32
CA ARG A 208 0.89 3.68 1.99
C ARG A 208 1.77 2.44 1.94
N HIS A 209 1.58 1.52 2.89
CA HIS A 209 2.32 0.26 2.94
C HIS A 209 1.68 -0.88 2.12
N ARG A 210 0.56 -0.63 1.43
CA ARG A 210 -0.19 -1.59 0.59
C ARG A 210 -0.61 -2.87 1.32
N LYS A 211 -1.26 -2.70 2.46
CA LYS A 211 -1.69 -3.77 3.38
C LYS A 211 -3.11 -4.22 3.07
N SER A 212 -3.24 -5.11 2.07
CA SER A 212 -4.53 -5.50 1.48
C SER A 212 -5.47 -6.18 2.46
N ARG A 213 -4.95 -6.88 3.46
CA ARG A 213 -5.78 -7.58 4.46
C ARG A 213 -6.29 -6.65 5.54
N VAL A 214 -5.51 -5.60 5.86
CA VAL A 214 -5.83 -4.65 6.92
C VAL A 214 -6.83 -3.58 6.48
N VAL A 215 -6.79 -3.14 5.22
CA VAL A 215 -7.71 -2.10 4.72
C VAL A 215 -9.19 -2.46 4.89
N PRO A 216 -9.67 -3.65 4.48
CA PRO A 216 -11.06 -4.05 4.70
C PRO A 216 -11.43 -4.06 6.19
N VAL A 217 -10.49 -4.47 7.06
CA VAL A 217 -10.71 -4.48 8.51
C VAL A 217 -10.92 -3.06 9.03
N LEU A 218 -10.02 -2.13 8.72
CA LEU A 218 -10.16 -0.74 9.16
C LEU A 218 -11.46 -0.10 8.64
N LEU A 219 -11.82 -0.34 7.37
CA LEU A 219 -13.07 0.17 6.80
C LEU A 219 -14.32 -0.43 7.48
N SER A 220 -14.29 -1.72 7.82
CA SER A 220 -15.40 -2.36 8.56
C SER A 220 -15.51 -1.89 10.02
N LEU A 221 -14.44 -1.37 10.59
CA LEU A 221 -14.43 -0.73 11.91
C LEU A 221 -14.82 0.76 11.88
N GLY A 222 -15.22 1.29 10.72
CA GLY A 222 -15.68 2.67 10.60
C GLY A 222 -14.60 3.70 10.22
N ALA A 223 -13.47 3.26 9.65
CA ALA A 223 -12.50 4.19 9.08
C ALA A 223 -13.14 4.99 7.92
N ASP A 224 -12.92 6.30 7.91
CA ASP A 224 -13.46 7.21 6.90
C ASP A 224 -12.67 7.11 5.58
N GLY A 225 -13.21 6.27 4.68
CA GLY A 225 -12.71 6.11 3.33
C GLY A 225 -12.81 7.38 2.48
N VAL A 226 -13.82 8.22 2.70
CA VAL A 226 -14.02 9.46 1.93
C VAL A 226 -12.90 10.44 2.28
N ALA A 227 -12.68 10.68 3.57
CA ALA A 227 -11.61 11.57 4.02
C ALA A 227 -10.23 11.07 3.58
N ALA A 228 -9.97 9.75 3.63
CA ALA A 228 -8.72 9.18 3.13
C ALA A 228 -8.54 9.42 1.62
N THR A 229 -9.56 9.18 0.81
CA THR A 229 -9.47 9.42 -0.64
C THR A 229 -9.24 10.91 -0.96
N LEU A 230 -9.88 11.84 -0.25
CA LEU A 230 -9.63 13.28 -0.40
C LEU A 230 -8.20 13.67 0.01
N ARG A 231 -7.65 13.11 1.10
CA ARG A 231 -6.25 13.34 1.50
C ARG A 231 -5.27 12.85 0.43
N PHE A 232 -5.46 11.66 -0.11
CA PHE A 232 -4.62 11.14 -1.19
C PHE A 232 -4.75 11.95 -2.49
N CYS A 233 -5.95 12.47 -2.79
CA CYS A 233 -6.18 13.35 -3.92
C CYS A 233 -5.44 14.68 -3.76
N ARG A 234 -5.47 15.31 -2.58
CA ARG A 234 -4.76 16.57 -2.30
C ARG A 234 -3.24 16.44 -2.31
N SER A 235 -2.72 15.28 -1.90
CA SER A 235 -1.27 14.97 -1.90
C SER A 235 -0.77 14.43 -3.25
N HIS A 236 -1.62 14.38 -4.29
CA HIS A 236 -1.32 13.79 -5.60
C HIS A 236 -0.83 12.33 -5.54
N ALA A 237 -1.19 11.60 -4.49
CA ALA A 237 -0.84 10.21 -4.29
C ALA A 237 -1.82 9.29 -5.04
N PHE A 238 -1.94 9.48 -6.36
CA PHE A 238 -2.92 8.75 -7.19
C PHE A 238 -2.73 7.24 -7.17
N ALA A 239 -1.49 6.76 -7.03
CA ALA A 239 -1.20 5.33 -6.92
C ALA A 239 -1.73 4.72 -5.60
N SER A 240 -1.70 5.49 -4.52
CA SER A 240 -2.25 5.12 -3.21
C SER A 240 -3.78 5.15 -3.25
N LEU A 241 -4.35 6.20 -3.83
CA LEU A 241 -5.81 6.33 -4.00
C LEU A 241 -6.36 5.18 -4.86
N SER A 242 -5.74 4.93 -6.02
CA SER A 242 -6.13 3.85 -6.92
C SER A 242 -6.11 2.49 -6.23
N TRP A 243 -5.12 2.25 -5.38
CA TRP A 243 -5.00 1.02 -4.62
C TRP A 243 -5.99 0.91 -3.46
N LEU A 244 -6.28 2.01 -2.76
CA LEU A 244 -7.34 2.06 -1.75
C LEU A 244 -8.69 1.67 -2.35
N LEU A 245 -9.01 2.18 -3.53
CA LEU A 245 -10.24 1.82 -4.26
C LEU A 245 -10.29 0.35 -4.67
N GLU A 246 -9.13 -0.27 -4.90
CA GLU A 246 -9.01 -1.68 -5.28
C GLU A 246 -9.13 -2.60 -4.05
N ALA A 247 -8.33 -2.35 -3.02
CA ALA A 247 -8.32 -3.13 -1.79
C ALA A 247 -9.62 -2.95 -0.97
N GLY A 248 -10.19 -1.75 -0.98
CA GLY A 248 -11.44 -1.41 -0.32
C GLY A 248 -12.67 -1.51 -1.21
N SER A 249 -12.58 -2.06 -2.44
CA SER A 249 -13.66 -2.00 -3.43
C SER A 249 -15.02 -2.48 -2.89
N SER A 250 -15.07 -3.56 -2.13
CA SER A 250 -16.34 -4.09 -1.59
C SER A 250 -16.94 -3.21 -0.50
N THR A 251 -16.12 -2.70 0.42
CA THR A 251 -16.57 -1.91 1.57
C THR A 251 -16.79 -0.44 1.21
N LEU A 252 -15.87 0.14 0.43
CA LEU A 252 -15.97 1.52 -0.08
C LEU A 252 -17.14 1.71 -1.04
N ARG A 253 -17.49 0.70 -1.85
CA ARG A 253 -18.70 0.76 -2.69
C ARG A 253 -19.98 0.97 -1.90
N ASN A 254 -20.03 0.46 -0.67
CA ASN A 254 -21.20 0.62 0.20
C ASN A 254 -21.16 1.93 0.99
N SER A 255 -19.97 2.50 1.24
CA SER A 255 -19.82 3.73 2.02
C SER A 255 -19.79 5.02 1.18
N LEU A 256 -19.19 4.98 -0.02
CA LEU A 256 -19.07 6.13 -0.91
C LEU A 256 -20.39 6.39 -1.62
N ARG A 257 -20.97 7.57 -1.41
CA ARG A 257 -22.16 7.98 -2.17
C ARG A 257 -21.78 8.33 -3.59
N LEU A 258 -22.74 8.28 -4.50
CA LEU A 258 -22.54 8.72 -5.88
C LEU A 258 -21.99 10.15 -5.95
N GLN A 259 -22.46 11.06 -5.09
CA GLN A 259 -21.97 12.44 -5.03
C GLN A 259 -20.48 12.51 -4.67
N ASP A 260 -20.02 11.75 -3.67
CA ASP A 260 -18.60 11.73 -3.27
C ASP A 260 -17.71 11.25 -4.42
N LEU A 261 -18.18 10.25 -5.18
CA LEU A 261 -17.48 9.75 -6.37
C LEU A 261 -17.41 10.80 -7.49
N LEU A 262 -18.52 11.51 -7.74
CA LEU A 262 -18.57 12.59 -8.72
C LEU A 262 -17.61 13.72 -8.33
N ASP A 263 -17.67 14.19 -7.08
CA ASP A 263 -16.78 15.24 -6.57
C ASP A 263 -15.31 14.82 -6.66
N LEU A 264 -15.02 13.55 -6.32
CA LEU A 264 -13.66 13.04 -6.43
C LEU A 264 -13.19 12.96 -7.88
N THR A 265 -14.04 12.55 -8.83
CA THR A 265 -13.67 12.56 -10.25
C THR A 265 -13.41 13.97 -10.77
N VAL A 266 -14.26 14.94 -10.43
CA VAL A 266 -14.05 16.35 -10.79
C VAL A 266 -12.71 16.85 -10.24
N ASN A 267 -12.44 16.59 -8.96
CA ASN A 267 -11.17 16.98 -8.34
C ASN A 267 -9.95 16.34 -9.02
N VAL A 268 -10.02 15.04 -9.33
CA VAL A 268 -8.93 14.34 -10.03
C VAL A 268 -8.72 14.91 -11.43
N VAL A 269 -9.77 15.26 -12.17
CA VAL A 269 -9.67 15.81 -13.53
C VAL A 269 -9.16 17.26 -13.55
N LEU A 270 -9.58 18.09 -12.61
CA LEU A 270 -9.20 19.50 -12.57
C LEU A 270 -7.76 19.73 -12.09
N GLN A 271 -7.16 18.78 -11.38
CA GLN A 271 -5.78 18.89 -10.92
C GLN A 271 -4.77 18.88 -12.07
N ARG A 272 -3.85 19.86 -12.05
CA ARG A 272 -2.68 19.89 -12.93
C ARG A 272 -1.54 19.13 -12.30
N VAL A 273 -1.08 18.10 -12.99
CA VAL A 273 -0.12 17.15 -12.46
C VAL A 273 1.12 17.06 -13.36
N SER A 274 2.27 16.76 -12.77
CA SER A 274 3.51 16.48 -13.49
C SER A 274 3.32 15.33 -14.49
N PRO A 275 4.11 15.28 -15.58
CA PRO A 275 4.02 14.22 -16.59
C PRO A 275 4.15 12.81 -16.01
N THR A 276 4.97 12.62 -14.97
CA THR A 276 5.23 11.32 -14.33
C THR A 276 4.01 10.74 -13.63
N GLN A 277 3.11 11.60 -13.13
CA GLN A 277 1.90 11.20 -12.43
C GLN A 277 0.65 11.17 -13.32
N LYS A 278 0.75 11.60 -14.59
CA LYS A 278 -0.40 11.60 -15.52
C LYS A 278 -0.94 10.19 -15.77
N ASN A 279 -0.07 9.20 -15.92
CA ASN A 279 -0.50 7.82 -16.15
C ASN A 279 -1.30 7.28 -14.95
N SER A 280 -0.86 7.55 -13.73
CA SER A 280 -1.59 7.15 -12.52
C SER A 280 -2.90 7.92 -12.35
N GLN A 281 -2.95 9.21 -12.72
CA GLN A 281 -4.18 10.00 -12.77
C GLN A 281 -5.19 9.42 -13.77
N VAL A 282 -4.75 9.04 -14.97
CA VAL A 282 -5.59 8.42 -16.03
C VAL A 282 -6.15 7.08 -15.56
N VAL A 283 -5.30 6.20 -15.00
CA VAL A 283 -5.73 4.90 -14.47
C VAL A 283 -6.76 5.09 -13.35
N LEU A 284 -6.52 6.04 -12.46
CA LEU A 284 -7.45 6.35 -11.39
C LEU A 284 -8.80 6.84 -11.94
N LEU A 285 -8.79 7.78 -12.90
CA LEU A 285 -10.01 8.30 -13.51
C LEU A 285 -10.83 7.17 -14.16
N GLY A 286 -10.17 6.26 -14.88
CA GLY A 286 -10.84 5.09 -15.46
C GLY A 286 -11.56 4.25 -14.40
N ARG A 287 -10.89 3.96 -13.28
CA ARG A 287 -11.47 3.20 -12.16
C ARG A 287 -12.65 3.92 -11.51
N LEU A 288 -12.54 5.23 -11.32
CA LEU A 288 -13.64 6.01 -10.76
C LEU A 288 -14.87 6.00 -11.66
N ILE A 289 -14.69 6.11 -12.97
CA ILE A 289 -15.78 6.00 -13.95
C ILE A 289 -16.42 4.61 -13.89
N ASP A 290 -15.63 3.55 -13.73
CA ASP A 290 -16.16 2.18 -13.57
C ASP A 290 -16.98 2.03 -12.28
N MET A 291 -16.52 2.61 -11.16
CA MET A 291 -17.28 2.61 -9.91
C MET A 291 -18.56 3.45 -9.99
N ILE A 292 -18.52 4.61 -10.64
CA ILE A 292 -19.71 5.43 -10.89
C ILE A 292 -20.72 4.66 -11.74
N ASN A 293 -20.25 3.99 -12.79
CA ASN A 293 -21.10 3.13 -13.62
C ASN A 293 -21.76 2.00 -12.82
N TRP A 294 -21.02 1.40 -11.88
CA TRP A 294 -21.54 0.38 -10.99
C TRP A 294 -22.56 0.95 -9.99
N ALA A 295 -22.24 2.06 -9.31
CA ALA A 295 -23.13 2.72 -8.35
C ALA A 295 -24.44 3.17 -9.01
N ARG A 296 -24.36 3.64 -10.26
CA ARG A 296 -25.52 3.97 -11.10
C ARG A 296 -26.48 2.80 -11.33
N LEU A 297 -25.99 1.55 -11.34
CA LEU A 297 -26.85 0.38 -11.51
C LEU A 297 -27.63 0.05 -10.23
N GLY A 298 -27.14 0.47 -9.06
CA GLY A 298 -27.82 0.30 -7.77
C GLY A 298 -28.76 1.46 -7.39
N GLU A 299 -28.51 2.67 -7.90
CA GLU A 299 -29.32 3.86 -7.62
C GLU A 299 -30.16 4.29 -8.82
N THR A 300 -31.46 4.55 -8.60
CA THR A 300 -32.40 5.01 -9.64
C THR A 300 -32.20 6.45 -10.08
N ARG A 301 -31.29 7.20 -9.45
CA ARG A 301 -31.17 8.66 -9.61
C ARG A 301 -30.41 9.13 -10.85
N MET A 302 -29.59 8.29 -11.48
CA MET A 302 -28.74 8.73 -12.59
C MET A 302 -28.94 7.83 -13.82
N SER A 303 -29.42 8.42 -14.91
CA SER A 303 -29.59 7.73 -16.19
C SER A 303 -28.24 7.54 -16.90
N LYS A 304 -28.20 6.68 -17.93
CA LYS A 304 -27.03 6.60 -18.82
C LYS A 304 -26.75 7.94 -19.52
N GLY A 305 -27.79 8.73 -19.79
CA GLY A 305 -27.68 10.05 -20.41
C GLY A 305 -27.01 11.07 -19.49
N ASP A 306 -27.34 11.07 -18.21
CA ASP A 306 -26.78 11.99 -17.22
C ASP A 306 -25.28 11.74 -17.01
N LEU A 307 -24.88 10.46 -16.95
CA LEU A 307 -23.46 10.12 -16.88
C LEU A 307 -22.72 10.57 -18.14
N LYS A 308 -23.31 10.36 -19.32
CA LYS A 308 -22.71 10.84 -20.58
C LYS A 308 -22.53 12.35 -20.55
N TYR A 309 -23.57 13.09 -20.17
CA TYR A 309 -23.50 14.54 -20.03
C TYR A 309 -22.42 14.99 -19.03
N PHE A 310 -22.31 14.31 -17.88
CA PHE A 310 -21.25 14.56 -16.91
C PHE A 310 -19.84 14.35 -17.51
N LEU A 311 -19.64 13.26 -18.24
CA LEU A 311 -18.37 12.99 -18.93
C LEU A 311 -18.09 14.02 -20.05
N ASP A 312 -19.12 14.50 -20.76
CA ASP A 312 -19.01 15.56 -21.77
C ASP A 312 -18.51 16.87 -21.13
N VAL A 313 -19.07 17.23 -19.98
CA VAL A 313 -18.64 18.42 -19.20
C VAL A 313 -17.19 18.27 -18.74
N LEU A 314 -16.81 17.10 -18.22
CA LEU A 314 -15.42 16.83 -17.85
C LEU A 314 -14.48 16.94 -19.04
N LEU A 315 -14.87 16.39 -20.21
CA LEU A 315 -14.06 16.47 -21.42
C LEU A 315 -13.85 17.92 -21.86
N HIS A 316 -14.89 18.75 -21.79
CA HIS A 316 -14.78 20.18 -22.10
C HIS A 316 -13.81 20.92 -21.15
N SER A 317 -13.74 20.52 -19.87
CA SER A 317 -12.80 21.10 -18.90
C SER A 317 -11.33 20.71 -19.16
N VAL A 318 -11.11 19.61 -19.87
CA VAL A 318 -9.79 19.03 -20.17
C VAL A 318 -9.28 19.47 -21.55
N VAL A 319 -10.22 19.68 -22.49
CA VAL A 319 -9.97 20.10 -23.87
C VAL A 319 -10.65 21.44 -24.09
N SER A 320 -9.86 22.51 -23.99
CA SER A 320 -10.27 23.89 -24.25
C SER A 320 -9.19 24.62 -25.05
N LEU A 321 -9.44 25.88 -25.39
CA LEU A 321 -8.46 26.72 -26.09
C LEU A 321 -7.20 27.01 -25.26
N THR A 322 -7.26 26.78 -23.94
CA THR A 322 -6.18 27.11 -22.97
C THR A 322 -5.60 25.89 -22.26
N ARG A 323 -6.28 24.74 -22.31
CA ARG A 323 -5.87 23.48 -21.69
C ARG A 323 -6.10 22.33 -22.67
N ALA A 324 -5.08 21.52 -22.89
CA ALA A 324 -5.15 20.32 -23.72
C ALA A 324 -4.42 19.17 -23.00
N GLU A 325 -5.16 18.27 -22.36
CA GLU A 325 -4.55 17.08 -21.73
C GLU A 325 -4.94 15.82 -22.47
N ARG A 326 -4.15 15.49 -23.49
CA ARG A 326 -4.33 14.34 -24.37
C ARG A 326 -4.65 13.03 -23.64
N PRO A 327 -3.93 12.61 -22.57
CA PRO A 327 -4.19 11.32 -21.92
C PRO A 327 -5.58 11.24 -21.27
N LEU A 328 -6.03 12.30 -20.61
CA LEU A 328 -7.35 12.36 -19.98
C LEU A 328 -8.46 12.48 -21.02
N ALA A 329 -8.26 13.32 -22.03
CA ALA A 329 -9.20 13.53 -23.13
C ALA A 329 -9.49 12.22 -23.88
N LEU A 330 -8.44 11.47 -24.24
CA LEU A 330 -8.59 10.19 -24.94
C LEU A 330 -9.32 9.15 -24.08
N LEU A 331 -9.10 9.13 -22.76
CA LEU A 331 -9.83 8.23 -21.88
C LEU A 331 -11.32 8.59 -21.84
N LEU A 332 -11.66 9.87 -21.67
CA LEU A 332 -13.06 10.32 -21.63
C LEU A 332 -13.77 10.05 -22.96
N LEU A 333 -13.14 10.35 -24.08
CA LEU A 333 -13.65 10.04 -25.43
C LEU A 333 -13.90 8.54 -25.62
N ARG A 334 -12.95 7.67 -25.22
CA ARG A 334 -13.13 6.20 -25.25
C ARG A 334 -14.25 5.71 -24.33
N ARG A 335 -14.59 6.46 -23.28
CA ARG A 335 -15.72 6.17 -22.38
C ARG A 335 -17.05 6.75 -22.89
N GLY A 336 -17.08 7.27 -24.11
CA GLY A 336 -18.28 7.73 -24.80
C GLY A 336 -18.61 9.21 -24.58
N ALA A 337 -17.69 9.99 -23.99
CA ALA A 337 -17.82 11.43 -23.92
C ALA A 337 -17.71 12.05 -25.32
N ARG A 338 -18.46 13.10 -25.58
CA ARG A 338 -18.43 13.87 -26.83
C ARG A 338 -18.14 15.33 -26.56
N ILE A 339 -17.48 15.95 -27.53
CA ILE A 339 -17.15 17.36 -27.46
C ILE A 339 -18.39 18.17 -27.82
N TRP A 340 -18.61 19.26 -27.10
CA TRP A 340 -19.72 20.15 -27.37
C TRP A 340 -19.62 20.71 -28.80
N ALA A 341 -20.74 20.64 -29.53
CA ALA A 341 -20.86 21.16 -30.90
C ALA A 341 -20.40 22.62 -30.99
N GLY A 342 -20.77 23.45 -30.01
CA GLY A 342 -20.33 24.86 -29.96
C GLY A 342 -18.80 25.02 -29.89
N SER A 343 -18.09 24.12 -29.20
CA SER A 343 -16.63 24.15 -29.12
C SER A 343 -15.97 23.72 -30.44
N LEU A 344 -16.54 22.74 -31.14
CA LEU A 344 -16.08 22.34 -32.48
C LEU A 344 -16.26 23.49 -33.47
N MET A 345 -17.44 24.13 -33.47
CA MET A 345 -17.73 25.26 -34.34
C MET A 345 -16.86 26.48 -34.00
N GLN A 346 -16.54 26.71 -32.73
CA GLN A 346 -15.62 27.75 -32.32
C GLN A 346 -14.20 27.50 -32.85
N LEU A 347 -13.72 26.24 -32.81
CA LEU A 347 -12.43 25.88 -33.39
C LEU A 347 -12.39 26.11 -34.90
N LEU A 348 -13.42 25.66 -35.63
CA LEU A 348 -13.55 25.90 -37.06
C LEU A 348 -13.61 27.40 -37.38
N GLY A 349 -14.37 28.18 -36.61
CA GLY A 349 -14.46 29.63 -36.77
C GLY A 349 -13.12 30.33 -36.60
N ILE A 350 -12.28 29.87 -35.67
CA ILE A 350 -10.92 30.39 -35.51
C ILE A 350 -10.05 30.02 -36.71
N PHE A 351 -10.09 28.76 -37.17
CA PHE A 351 -9.29 28.30 -38.31
C PHE A 351 -9.70 28.94 -39.65
N ASN A 352 -10.99 29.21 -39.83
CA ASN A 352 -11.53 29.91 -41.00
C ASN A 352 -11.37 31.43 -40.93
N SER A 353 -10.90 31.98 -39.81
CA SER A 353 -10.72 33.42 -39.67
C SER A 353 -9.55 33.92 -40.54
N SER A 354 -9.77 35.04 -41.24
CA SER A 354 -8.70 35.72 -41.99
C SER A 354 -7.52 36.12 -41.10
N ALA A 355 -7.75 36.29 -39.80
CA ALA A 355 -6.72 36.55 -38.80
C ALA A 355 -5.77 35.35 -38.60
N PHE A 356 -6.29 34.12 -38.62
CA PHE A 356 -5.48 32.91 -38.49
C PHE A 356 -4.61 32.70 -39.73
N ILE A 357 -5.20 32.85 -40.92
CA ILE A 357 -4.49 32.72 -42.21
C ILE A 357 -3.36 33.76 -42.29
N ARG A 358 -3.62 35.01 -41.88
CA ARG A 358 -2.63 36.09 -41.95
C ARG A 358 -1.50 35.96 -40.93
N ASN A 359 -1.77 35.44 -39.74
CA ASN A 359 -0.77 35.34 -38.68
C ASN A 359 -1.10 34.22 -37.67
N THR A 360 -0.79 32.99 -38.07
CA THR A 360 -0.96 31.77 -37.27
C THR A 360 -0.28 31.90 -35.89
N GLY A 361 0.95 32.41 -35.86
CA GLY A 361 1.72 32.61 -34.63
C GLY A 361 1.04 33.56 -33.62
N ARG A 362 0.36 34.63 -34.07
CA ARG A 362 -0.39 35.54 -33.19
C ARG A 362 -1.63 34.87 -32.60
N CYS A 363 -2.34 34.07 -33.39
CA CYS A 363 -3.50 33.33 -32.94
C CYS A 363 -3.12 32.24 -31.92
N VAL A 364 -2.04 31.51 -32.17
CA VAL A 364 -1.53 30.50 -31.23
C VAL A 364 -0.96 31.16 -29.97
N ARG A 365 -0.43 32.39 -30.01
CA ARG A 365 -0.11 33.14 -28.77
C ARG A 365 -1.34 33.45 -27.92
N ARG A 366 -2.45 33.82 -28.56
CA ARG A 366 -3.72 34.11 -27.87
C ARG A 366 -4.37 32.85 -27.31
N HIS A 367 -4.22 31.73 -28.00
CA HIS A 367 -4.74 30.42 -27.63
C HIS A 367 -3.62 29.37 -27.69
N PRO A 368 -2.79 29.28 -26.63
CA PRO A 368 -1.53 28.50 -26.65
C PRO A 368 -1.71 27.01 -26.87
N ARG A 369 -2.90 26.47 -26.62
CA ARG A 369 -3.21 25.03 -26.74
C ARG A 369 -4.15 24.71 -27.89
N ILE A 370 -4.47 25.66 -28.77
CA ILE A 370 -5.44 25.46 -29.85
C ILE A 370 -5.05 24.33 -30.80
N LEU A 371 -3.77 24.25 -31.17
CA LEU A 371 -3.27 23.20 -32.07
C LEU A 371 -3.27 21.82 -31.40
N GLU A 372 -2.95 21.75 -30.11
CA GLU A 372 -3.00 20.50 -29.35
C GLU A 372 -4.43 20.02 -29.14
N SER A 373 -5.36 20.92 -28.82
CA SER A 373 -6.79 20.61 -28.72
C SER A 373 -7.30 20.13 -30.07
N PHE A 374 -6.98 20.83 -31.17
CA PHE A 374 -7.33 20.38 -32.51
C PHE A 374 -6.72 19.00 -32.84
N ASP A 375 -5.45 18.76 -32.50
CA ASP A 375 -4.81 17.46 -32.73
C ASP A 375 -5.54 16.31 -32.06
N ILE A 376 -5.92 16.47 -30.78
CA ILE A 376 -6.65 15.45 -30.01
C ILE A 376 -7.98 15.14 -30.69
N ILE A 377 -8.72 16.19 -31.05
CA ILE A 377 -10.07 16.11 -31.62
C ILE A 377 -10.03 15.46 -32.99
N HIS A 378 -9.24 16.05 -33.90
CA HIS A 378 -9.13 15.60 -35.27
C HIS A 378 -8.62 14.16 -35.33
N THR A 379 -7.54 13.85 -34.59
CA THR A 379 -6.99 12.48 -34.59
C THR A 379 -8.03 11.46 -34.10
N TYR A 380 -8.80 11.76 -33.05
CA TYR A 380 -9.81 10.84 -32.55
C TYR A 380 -10.95 10.63 -33.54
N TYR A 381 -11.55 11.72 -34.05
CA TYR A 381 -12.70 11.62 -34.95
C TYR A 381 -12.34 11.08 -36.33
N SER A 382 -11.12 11.33 -36.83
CA SER A 382 -10.64 10.71 -38.07
C SER A 382 -10.45 9.19 -37.94
N THR A 383 -10.20 8.68 -36.74
CA THR A 383 -10.07 7.23 -36.49
C THR A 383 -11.40 6.53 -36.25
N LEU A 384 -12.48 7.28 -36.00
CA LEU A 384 -13.80 6.71 -35.74
C LEU A 384 -14.52 6.35 -37.05
N PRO A 385 -15.19 5.18 -37.12
CA PRO A 385 -16.00 4.83 -38.27
C PRO A 385 -17.16 5.83 -38.45
N PRO A 386 -17.56 6.15 -39.69
CA PRO A 386 -18.59 7.14 -39.98
C PRO A 386 -19.97 6.82 -39.36
N GLN A 387 -20.24 5.55 -39.07
CA GLN A 387 -21.49 5.10 -38.44
C GLN A 387 -21.63 5.53 -36.98
N GLU A 388 -20.51 5.82 -36.30
CA GLU A 388 -20.49 6.22 -34.89
C GLU A 388 -20.45 7.75 -34.71
N ARG A 389 -20.21 8.48 -35.80
CA ARG A 389 -20.14 9.94 -35.85
C ARG A 389 -21.54 10.55 -35.95
N VAL A 390 -21.69 11.71 -35.32
CA VAL A 390 -22.88 12.55 -35.50
C VAL A 390 -22.61 13.54 -36.63
N LEU A 391 -23.66 14.02 -37.30
CA LEU A 391 -23.61 15.02 -38.37
C LEU A 391 -22.65 16.20 -38.11
N VAL A 392 -22.60 16.71 -36.87
CA VAL A 392 -21.71 17.84 -36.51
C VAL A 392 -20.23 17.44 -36.54
N GLU A 393 -19.92 16.20 -36.17
CA GLU A 393 -18.55 15.65 -36.16
C GLU A 393 -18.09 15.37 -37.59
N ASP A 394 -18.98 14.88 -38.46
CA ASP A 394 -18.73 14.74 -39.90
C ASP A 394 -18.50 16.09 -40.56
N TYR A 395 -19.41 17.05 -40.33
CA TYR A 395 -19.26 18.42 -40.81
C TYR A 395 -17.93 19.02 -40.35
N PHE A 396 -17.53 18.78 -39.10
CA PHE A 396 -16.25 19.26 -38.60
C PHE A 396 -15.09 18.70 -39.39
N ILE A 397 -15.00 17.38 -39.58
CA ILE A 397 -13.92 16.77 -40.35
C ILE A 397 -13.87 17.31 -41.78
N ASP A 398 -15.03 17.40 -42.43
CA ASP A 398 -15.11 17.83 -43.83
C ASP A 398 -14.84 19.33 -44.01
N SER A 399 -15.06 20.14 -42.97
CA SER A 399 -14.92 21.61 -43.02
C SER A 399 -13.59 22.13 -42.48
N VAL A 400 -12.68 21.25 -42.04
CA VAL A 400 -11.35 21.65 -41.60
C VAL A 400 -10.53 22.13 -42.80
N PRO A 401 -9.91 23.32 -42.76
CA PRO A 401 -9.12 23.82 -43.88
C PRO A 401 -7.83 23.02 -44.12
N ASP A 402 -7.52 22.75 -45.40
CA ASP A 402 -6.30 22.03 -45.82
C ASP A 402 -4.99 22.65 -45.30
N HIS A 403 -4.96 23.98 -45.16
CA HIS A 403 -3.77 24.67 -44.64
C HIS A 403 -3.50 24.34 -43.16
N VAL A 404 -4.53 24.05 -42.37
CA VAL A 404 -4.39 23.62 -40.97
C VAL A 404 -3.90 22.18 -40.91
N ILE A 405 -4.44 21.31 -41.76
CA ILE A 405 -4.02 19.90 -41.86
C ILE A 405 -2.55 19.81 -42.28
N ARG A 406 -2.13 20.59 -43.29
CA ARG A 406 -0.73 20.69 -43.70
C ARG A 406 0.17 21.21 -42.58
N LEU A 407 -0.20 22.31 -41.93
CA LEU A 407 0.56 22.84 -40.80
C LEU A 407 0.73 21.80 -39.67
N MET A 408 -0.33 21.04 -39.37
CA MET A 408 -0.26 19.94 -38.39
C MET A 408 0.65 18.81 -38.82
N HIS A 409 0.58 18.41 -40.09
CA HIS A 409 1.44 17.38 -40.67
C HIS A 409 2.90 17.79 -40.59
N ASP A 410 3.23 19.01 -41.03
CA ASP A 410 4.60 19.50 -41.12
C ASP A 410 5.22 19.69 -39.73
N LEU A 411 4.44 20.15 -38.74
CA LEU A 411 4.90 20.20 -37.34
C LEU A 411 5.21 18.80 -36.79
N LYS A 412 4.39 17.79 -37.10
CA LYS A 412 4.58 16.42 -36.61
C LYS A 412 5.77 15.72 -37.27
N VAL A 413 5.92 15.87 -38.59
CA VAL A 413 7.03 15.25 -39.35
C VAL A 413 8.39 15.79 -38.88
N ASN A 414 8.45 17.07 -38.53
CA ASN A 414 9.68 17.70 -38.03
C ASN A 414 9.85 17.58 -36.50
N GLU A 415 9.03 16.78 -35.81
CA GLU A 415 9.03 16.59 -34.35
C GLU A 415 8.94 17.92 -33.54
N LEU A 416 8.30 18.94 -34.12
CA LEU A 416 8.17 20.26 -33.51
C LEU A 416 6.98 20.31 -32.55
N PRO A 417 7.09 21.05 -31.43
CA PRO A 417 5.98 21.16 -30.47
C PRO A 417 4.81 21.93 -31.08
N LEU A 418 3.57 21.51 -30.81
CA LEU A 418 2.32 22.15 -31.27
C LEU A 418 2.02 23.48 -30.54
N THR A 419 3.03 24.33 -30.44
CA THR A 419 3.03 25.61 -29.74
C THR A 419 3.61 26.69 -30.66
N VAL A 420 3.58 27.94 -30.19
CA VAL A 420 4.23 29.07 -30.88
C VAL A 420 5.72 28.80 -31.17
N GLY A 421 6.39 28.03 -30.30
CA GLY A 421 7.80 27.66 -30.49
C GLY A 421 8.01 26.75 -31.71
N GLY A 422 7.13 25.78 -31.92
CA GLY A 422 7.21 24.91 -33.09
C GLY A 422 6.89 25.64 -34.39
N ILE A 423 5.92 26.56 -34.38
CA ILE A 423 5.63 27.40 -35.55
C ILE A 423 6.86 28.23 -35.95
N ARG A 424 7.54 28.85 -34.98
CA ARG A 424 8.78 29.59 -35.25
C ARG A 424 9.91 28.68 -35.75
N GLY A 425 10.00 27.46 -35.22
CA GLY A 425 10.97 26.46 -35.68
C GLY A 425 10.72 26.05 -37.13
N LEU A 426 9.46 25.89 -37.50
CA LEU A 426 9.04 25.57 -38.86
C LEU A 426 9.33 26.73 -39.83
N GLU A 427 8.98 27.96 -39.46
CA GLU A 427 9.34 29.17 -40.23
C GLU A 427 10.87 29.33 -40.40
N ALA A 428 11.67 28.86 -39.43
CA ALA A 428 13.13 28.87 -39.53
C ALA A 428 13.66 27.80 -40.49
N LEU A 429 13.08 26.59 -40.48
CA LEU A 429 13.43 25.51 -41.39
C LEU A 429 13.12 25.86 -42.85
N GLU A 430 11.96 26.47 -43.10
CA GLU A 430 11.56 26.95 -44.43
C GLU A 430 12.51 28.02 -44.97
N ARG A 431 13.09 28.87 -44.10
CA ARG A 431 14.10 29.87 -44.51
C ARG A 431 15.46 29.26 -44.81
N THR A 432 15.74 28.06 -44.33
CA THR A 432 17.03 27.36 -44.54
C THR A 432 17.01 26.39 -45.72
N GLN A 433 15.85 26.10 -46.31
CA GLN A 433 15.78 25.35 -47.56
C GLN A 433 16.15 26.28 -48.74
N PRO A 434 17.22 26.00 -49.51
CA PRO A 434 17.56 26.81 -50.67
C PRO A 434 16.49 26.61 -51.74
N VAL A 435 16.03 27.72 -52.33
CA VAL A 435 15.15 27.73 -53.51
C VAL A 435 15.88 27.07 -54.68
N ALA A 436 15.75 25.76 -54.82
CA ALA A 436 16.10 25.05 -56.03
C ALA A 436 14.91 25.17 -56.99
N ASP A 437 14.83 26.30 -57.71
CA ASP A 437 14.18 26.40 -59.02
C ASP A 437 14.41 27.80 -59.60
N ALA A 438 15.52 27.94 -60.32
CA ALA A 438 15.67 28.96 -61.36
C ALA A 438 16.45 28.31 -62.51
N VAL A 439 15.74 27.55 -63.35
CA VAL A 439 16.23 27.20 -64.69
C VAL A 439 16.13 28.46 -65.55
N PRO A 440 17.23 29.03 -66.07
CA PRO A 440 17.12 30.09 -67.05
C PRO A 440 16.91 29.46 -68.43
N ILE A 441 15.75 29.72 -69.01
CA ILE A 441 15.51 29.58 -70.45
C ILE A 441 16.26 30.74 -71.14
N SER A 442 17.28 30.43 -71.95
CA SER A 442 17.51 31.16 -73.22
C SER A 442 18.52 30.44 -74.12
N MET A 443 17.98 29.97 -75.26
CA MET A 443 18.47 30.11 -76.64
C MET A 443 19.97 29.93 -76.95
N SER A 444 20.25 28.87 -77.73
CA SER A 444 20.87 28.99 -79.06
C SER A 444 20.48 27.80 -79.92
#